data_AF-A0A151MLT2-F1
#
_entry.id   AF-A0A151MLT2-F1
#
_cell.length_a   1.000
_cell.length_b   1.000
_cell.length_c   1.000
_cell.angle_alpha   90.00
_cell.angle_beta   90.00
_cell.angle_gamma   90.00
#
_symmetry.space_group_name_H-M   'P 1'
#
loop_
_entity.id
_entity.type
_entity.pdbx_description
1 polymer ?
#
loop_
_entity_poly.entity_id
_entity_poly.type
_entity_poly.pdbx_seq_one_letter_code
_entity_poly.pdbx_strand_id
1 'polypeptide(L)' 'MDSLVSVDYEIFGKVQGVFFRKHTQGPAAAVRQLQQWLRDTGSPKSRIDRAEFRNEKKVATLQYEDFLIRK' A
#
# COMPACT_ATOMS: atom_id res chain seq x y z
N MET A 1 3.66 -21.76 3.36
CA MET A 1 3.05 -21.07 2.19
C MET A 1 2.58 -19.72 2.65
N ASP A 2 3.28 -18.66 2.22
CA ASP A 2 2.86 -17.29 2.52
C ASP A 2 1.52 -17.03 1.84
N SER A 3 0.52 -16.60 2.62
CA SER A 3 -0.77 -16.22 2.05
C SER A 3 -0.60 -14.89 1.32
N LEU A 4 -0.97 -14.84 0.03
CA LEU A 4 -1.05 -13.57 -0.68
C LEU A 4 -2.25 -12.78 -0.16
N VAL A 5 -2.04 -11.49 0.04
CA VAL A 5 -3.08 -10.56 0.47
C VAL A 5 -3.11 -9.35 -0.44
N SER A 6 -4.30 -8.79 -0.59
CA SER A 6 -4.57 -7.52 -1.24
C SER A 6 -5.09 -6.56 -0.19
N VAL A 7 -4.61 -5.32 -0.20
CA VAL A 7 -5.10 -4.25 0.67
C VAL A 7 -5.23 -2.96 -0.11
N ASP A 8 -6.30 -2.22 0.14
CA ASP A 8 -6.48 -0.85 -0.33
C ASP A 8 -6.03 0.10 0.77
N TYR A 9 -5.43 1.23 0.41
CA TYR A 9 -5.03 2.22 1.40
C TYR A 9 -5.13 3.65 0.89
N GLU A 10 -5.35 4.55 1.83
CA GLU A 10 -5.44 5.99 1.60
C GLU A 10 -4.55 6.73 2.59
N ILE A 11 -3.68 7.59 2.05
CA ILE A 11 -2.69 8.33 2.83
C ILE A 11 -3.11 9.80 2.87
N PHE A 12 -3.27 10.32 4.07
CA PHE A 12 -3.65 11.70 4.35
C PHE A 12 -2.43 12.47 4.86
N GLY A 13 -2.31 13.72 4.43
CA GLY A 13 -1.30 14.67 4.88
C GLY A 13 -0.75 15.52 3.74
N LYS A 14 0.49 16.00 3.87
CA LYS A 14 1.16 16.73 2.78
C LYS A 14 1.67 15.75 1.73
N VAL A 15 0.78 15.34 0.84
CA VAL A 15 1.03 14.33 -0.21
C VAL A 15 0.94 14.90 -1.63
N GLN A 16 1.03 16.22 -1.80
CA GLN A 16 1.06 16.85 -3.13
C GLN A 16 2.40 16.58 -3.83
N GLY A 17 2.35 16.12 -5.08
CA GLY A 17 3.55 15.82 -5.88
C GLY A 17 4.22 14.47 -5.58
N VAL A 18 3.56 13.61 -4.80
CA VAL A 18 3.99 12.22 -4.56
C VAL A 18 2.90 11.24 -4.99
N PHE A 19 3.29 10.18 -5.70
CA PHE A 19 2.37 9.16 -6.19
C PHE A 19 2.23 8.05 -5.14
N PHE A 20 1.18 8.10 -4.34
CA PHE A 20 0.78 6.96 -3.52
C PHE A 20 -0.14 6.04 -4.31
N ARG A 21 0.05 4.73 -4.14
CA ARG A 21 -0.79 3.70 -4.75
C ARG A 21 -2.11 3.63 -3.99
N LYS A 22 -3.19 3.30 -4.69
CA LYS A 22 -4.50 3.09 -4.07
C LYS A 22 -4.64 1.67 -3.48
N HIS A 23 -3.91 0.71 -4.03
CA HIS A 23 -3.93 -0.69 -3.58
C HIS A 23 -2.56 -1.35 -3.71
N THR A 24 -2.34 -2.44 -2.99
CA THR A 24 -1.16 -3.31 -3.12
C THR A 24 -1.54 -4.77 -2.89
N GLN A 25 -0.86 -5.69 -3.60
CA GLN A 25 -1.00 -7.13 -3.46
C GLN A 25 0.38 -7.77 -3.27
N GLY A 26 0.47 -8.80 -2.43
CA GLY A 26 1.73 -9.52 -2.22
C GLY A 26 1.68 -10.45 -1.01
N PRO A 27 2.82 -11.06 -0.62
CA PRO A 27 2.91 -11.87 0.58
C PRO A 27 2.45 -11.09 1.83
N ALA A 28 1.70 -11.73 2.73
CA ALA A 28 1.16 -11.08 3.92
C ALA A 28 2.22 -10.37 4.76
N ALA A 29 3.41 -10.96 4.89
CA ALA A 29 4.52 -10.34 5.62
C ALA A 29 4.99 -9.03 4.97
N ALA A 30 5.18 -9.03 3.65
CA ALA A 30 5.63 -7.86 2.89
C ALA A 30 4.57 -6.75 2.89
N VAL A 31 3.29 -7.10 2.74
CA VAL A 31 2.19 -6.13 2.81
C VAL A 31 2.13 -5.48 4.18
N ARG A 32 2.29 -6.24 5.27
CA ARG A 32 2.31 -5.69 6.63
C ARG A 32 3.50 -4.74 6.86
N GLN A 33 4.68 -5.06 6.33
CA GLN A 33 5.83 -4.15 6.39
C GLN A 33 5.55 -2.83 5.65
N LEU A 34 4.93 -2.90 4.47
CA LEU A 34 4.52 -1.70 3.74
C LEU A 34 3.51 -0.87 4.54
N GLN A 35 2.50 -1.50 5.15
CA GLN A 35 1.51 -0.79 5.96
C GLN A 35 2.17 -0.03 7.12
N GLN A 36 3.16 -0.62 7.80
CA GLN A 36 3.93 0.05 8.86
C GLN A 36 4.73 1.23 8.31
N TRP A 37 5.46 1.02 7.21
CA TRP A 37 6.24 2.09 6.58
C TRP A 37 5.37 3.27 6.12
N LEU A 38 4.15 2.99 5.64
CA LEU A 38 3.16 4.00 5.26
C LEU A 38 2.50 4.71 6.45
N ARG A 39 2.61 4.18 7.67
CA ARG A 39 2.17 4.88 8.89
C ARG A 39 3.23 5.82 9.42
N ASP A 40 4.50 5.40 9.38
CA ASP A 40 5.57 6.06 10.13
C ASP A 40 6.54 6.87 9.27
N THR A 41 6.79 6.46 8.02
CA THR A 41 7.90 7.02 7.21
C THR A 41 7.41 7.64 5.90
N GLY A 42 6.81 6.87 5.02
CA GLY A 42 6.40 7.34 3.69
C GLY A 42 7.53 7.87 2.82
N SER A 43 7.14 8.54 1.73
CA SER A 43 8.10 9.17 0.82
C SER A 43 8.86 10.30 1.55
N PRO A 44 10.17 10.49 1.31
CA PRO A 44 10.95 11.56 1.94
C PRO A 44 10.40 12.98 1.72
N LYS A 45 9.61 13.18 0.65
CA LYS A 45 8.97 14.48 0.33
C LYS A 45 7.53 14.59 0.84
N SER A 46 7.01 13.55 1.49
CA SER A 46 5.66 13.52 2.04
C SER A 46 5.67 13.72 3.54
N ARG A 47 4.59 14.31 4.07
CA ARG A 47 4.27 14.22 5.50
C ARG A 47 2.98 13.41 5.63
N ILE A 48 3.09 12.24 6.26
CA ILE A 48 1.92 11.41 6.54
C ILE A 48 1.34 11.88 7.86
N ASP A 49 0.13 12.38 7.81
CA ASP A 49 -0.64 12.72 9.01
C ASP A 49 -1.49 11.51 9.45
N ARG A 50 -1.96 10.69 8.48
CA ARG A 50 -2.72 9.46 8.75
C ARG A 50 -2.67 8.49 7.57
N ALA A 51 -2.64 7.20 7.84
CA ALA A 51 -2.80 6.14 6.84
C ALA A 51 -3.97 5.23 7.19
N GLU A 52 -4.94 5.11 6.28
CA GLU A 52 -6.09 4.21 6.43
C GLU A 52 -5.92 2.99 5.52
N PHE A 53 -6.21 1.81 6.05
CA PHE A 53 -6.11 0.53 5.33
C PHE A 53 -7.49 -0.13 5.32
N ARG A 54 -7.95 -0.56 4.15
CA ARG A 54 -9.30 -1.09 3.94
C ARG A 54 -9.26 -2.28 2.98
N ASN A 55 -10.34 -3.05 2.97
CA ASN A 55 -10.54 -4.17 2.04
C ASN A 55 -9.40 -5.22 2.04
N GLU A 56 -8.76 -5.47 3.19
CA GLU A 56 -7.75 -6.53 3.30
C GLU A 56 -8.40 -7.89 3.02
N LYS A 57 -7.90 -8.59 1.99
CA LYS A 57 -8.40 -9.90 1.58
C LYS A 57 -7.27 -10.82 1.19
N LYS A 58 -7.40 -12.11 1.51
CA LYS A 58 -6.53 -13.14 0.95
C LYS A 58 -6.87 -13.34 -0.52
N VAL A 59 -5.86 -13.42 -1.37
CA VAL A 59 -6.01 -13.68 -2.81
C VAL A 59 -5.29 -14.98 -3.17
N ALA A 60 -5.87 -15.76 -4.07
CA ALA A 60 -5.26 -17.01 -4.53
C ALA A 60 -4.15 -16.75 -5.55
N THR A 61 -4.28 -15.68 -6.33
CA THR A 61 -3.34 -15.27 -7.39
C THR A 61 -3.19 -13.74 -7.39
N LEU A 62 -2.06 -13.25 -7.90
CA LEU A 62 -1.86 -11.82 -8.12
C LEU A 62 -2.77 -11.37 -9.26
N GLN A 63 -3.60 -10.36 -9.03
CA GLN A 63 -4.50 -9.80 -10.04
C GLN A 63 -3.80 -8.82 -10.98
N TYR A 64 -2.56 -8.46 -10.66
CA TYR A 64 -1.71 -7.55 -11.42
C TYR A 64 -0.32 -8.16 -11.49
N GLU A 65 0.22 -8.27 -12.71
CA GLU A 65 1.54 -8.87 -12.95
C GLU A 65 2.69 -7.92 -12.58
N ASP A 66 2.46 -6.60 -12.65
CA ASP A 66 3.48 -5.58 -12.44
C ASP A 66 2.93 -4.33 -11.73
N PHE A 67 3.83 -3.49 -11.25
CA PHE A 67 3.50 -2.28 -10.52
C PHE A 67 3.12 -1.13 -11.47
N LEU A 68 1.83 -0.98 -11.75
CA LEU A 68 1.31 0.04 -12.68
C LEU A 68 0.97 1.37 -11.98
N ILE A 69 1.53 2.47 -12.50
CA ILE A 69 1.12 3.84 -12.16
C ILE A 69 0.07 4.28 -13.19
N ARG A 70 -1.19 4.42 -12.78
CA ARG A 70 -2.22 5.04 -13.61
C ARG A 70 -2.15 6.57 -13.45
N LYS A 71 -1.98 7.29 -14.57
CA LYS A 71 -2.02 8.76 -14.65
C LYS A 71 -3.44 9.29 -14.50
#